data_AF-A0A3P7KRQ6-F1
#
_entry.id   AF-A0A3P7KRQ6-F1
#
_cell.length_a   1.000
_cell.length_b   1.000
_cell.length_c   1.000
_cell.angle_alpha   90.00
_cell.angle_beta   90.00
_cell.angle_gamma   90.00
#
_symmetry.space_group_name_H-M   'P 1'
#
loop_
_entity.id
_entity.type
_entity.pdbx_description
1 polymer ?
#
loop_
_entity_poly.entity_id
_entity_poly.type
_entity_poly.pdbx_seq_one_letter_code
_entity_poly.pdbx_strand_id
1 'polypeptide(L)'
;MEERARRFADDARMAAATAAASARPIRMRLVKGTCQSIEKSFFRLTAAPDPSQVRPPEILEKSLENVKNKYREGLSYQYLSDQLRSIRQDLTVQRVRNSFTVQVYEINARIALENKDSQEFNKCQSQLKLLYSEVSDCPNEPEFVAYRLLYYIAMANTLDISSLLKGLPDSMRSDECVSFALRVRRAVSMGNYPTLFRLFK
;
A
#
# COMPACT_ATOMS: atom_id res chain seq x y z
N MET A 1 -40.04 -37.07 25.34
CA MET A 1 -38.84 -36.84 24.49
C MET A 1 -38.96 -35.55 23.65
N GLU A 2 -40.16 -35.17 23.20
CA GLU A 2 -40.35 -33.97 22.36
C GLU A 2 -40.05 -32.63 23.04
N GLU A 3 -40.35 -32.46 24.34
CA GLU A 3 -40.17 -31.18 25.03
C GLU A 3 -38.69 -30.80 25.19
N ARG A 4 -37.82 -31.81 25.37
CA ARG A 4 -36.37 -31.61 25.46
C ARG A 4 -35.78 -31.23 24.09
N ALA A 5 -36.29 -31.81 23.01
CA ALA A 5 -35.89 -31.48 21.65
C ALA A 5 -36.28 -30.04 21.26
N ARG A 6 -37.44 -29.55 21.73
CA ARG A 6 -37.86 -28.14 21.50
C ARG A 6 -36.95 -27.14 22.21
N ARG A 7 -36.55 -27.40 23.46
CA ARG A 7 -35.63 -26.51 24.20
C ARG A 7 -34.25 -26.41 23.53
N PHE A 8 -33.71 -27.54 23.06
CA PHE A 8 -32.45 -27.52 22.30
C PHE A 8 -32.55 -26.74 20.98
N ALA A 9 -33.70 -26.78 20.31
CA ALA A 9 -33.93 -26.00 19.08
C ALA A 9 -34.03 -24.49 19.36
N ASP A 10 -34.66 -24.09 20.47
CA ASP A 10 -34.76 -22.69 20.88
C ASP A 10 -33.42 -22.13 21.36
N ASP A 11 -32.65 -22.90 22.13
CA ASP A 11 -31.29 -22.53 22.55
C ASP A 11 -30.34 -22.40 21.35
N ALA A 12 -30.45 -23.31 20.36
CA ALA A 12 -29.69 -23.22 19.11
C ALA A 12 -30.10 -21.99 18.28
N ARG A 13 -31.39 -21.63 18.24
CA ARG A 13 -31.87 -20.41 17.60
C ARG A 13 -31.36 -19.15 18.28
N MET A 14 -31.36 -19.11 19.62
CA MET A 14 -30.83 -17.99 20.39
C MET A 14 -29.31 -17.84 20.22
N ALA A 15 -28.56 -18.96 20.23
CA ALA A 15 -27.13 -18.95 19.95
C ALA A 15 -26.83 -18.48 18.52
N ALA A 16 -27.60 -18.93 17.53
CA ALA A 16 -27.47 -18.51 16.14
C ALA A 16 -27.82 -17.02 15.94
N ALA A 17 -28.85 -16.50 16.62
CA ALA A 17 -29.21 -15.08 16.59
C ALA A 17 -28.11 -14.21 17.23
N THR A 18 -27.49 -14.66 18.31
CA THR A 18 -26.39 -13.97 18.98
C THR A 18 -25.12 -13.97 18.14
N ALA A 19 -24.79 -15.09 17.49
CA ALA A 19 -23.68 -15.19 16.54
C ALA A 19 -23.91 -14.30 15.30
N ALA A 20 -25.14 -14.26 14.78
CA ALA A 20 -25.50 -13.40 13.65
C ALA A 20 -25.48 -11.90 14.01
N ALA A 21 -25.78 -11.54 15.26
CA ALA A 21 -25.65 -10.17 15.75
C ALA A 21 -24.18 -9.71 15.84
N SER A 22 -23.28 -10.61 16.24
CA SER A 22 -21.82 -10.38 16.28
C SER A 22 -21.17 -10.40 14.89
N ALA A 23 -21.73 -11.17 13.94
CA ALA A 23 -21.25 -11.27 12.56
C ALA A 23 -21.72 -10.14 11.64
N ARG A 24 -22.45 -9.14 12.16
CA ARG A 24 -22.75 -7.93 11.37
C ARG A 24 -21.42 -7.24 11.07
N PRO A 25 -21.04 -7.05 9.79
CA PRO A 25 -19.84 -6.30 9.48
C PRO A 25 -20.00 -4.93 10.13
N ILE A 26 -19.08 -4.59 11.04
CA ILE A 26 -19.03 -3.29 11.67
C ILE A 26 -18.99 -2.29 10.51
N ARG A 27 -20.10 -1.56 10.30
CA ARG A 27 -20.09 -0.42 9.39
C ARG A 27 -19.16 0.60 10.04
N MET A 28 -17.87 0.53 9.70
CA MET A 28 -16.88 1.49 10.14
C MET A 28 -17.38 2.87 9.67
N ARG A 29 -17.93 3.64 10.61
CA ARG A 29 -18.17 5.06 10.40
C ARG A 29 -16.85 5.68 9.99
N LEU A 30 -16.90 6.65 9.08
CA LEU A 30 -15.75 7.47 8.72
C LEU A 30 -15.20 8.09 10.00
N VAL A 31 -14.09 7.56 10.50
CA VAL A 31 -13.42 8.07 11.68
C VAL A 31 -12.69 9.34 11.26
N LYS A 32 -12.91 10.44 11.98
CA LYS A 32 -12.05 11.62 11.90
C LYS A 32 -11.08 11.55 13.08
N GLY A 33 -9.79 11.47 12.80
CA GLY A 33 -8.77 11.37 13.83
C GLY A 33 -8.69 12.64 14.69
N THR A 34 -8.30 12.50 15.96
CA THR A 34 -8.03 13.63 16.87
C THR A 34 -6.63 13.57 17.48
N CYS A 35 -5.84 12.55 17.16
CA CYS A 35 -4.47 12.38 17.65
C CYS A 35 -3.55 13.52 17.17
N GLN A 36 -2.88 14.22 18.09
CA GLN A 36 -1.97 15.33 17.78
C GLN A 36 -0.49 14.90 17.77
N SER A 37 -0.18 13.64 18.05
CA SER A 37 1.20 13.14 18.11
C SER A 37 1.85 13.13 16.73
N ILE A 38 3.02 13.76 16.58
CA ILE A 38 3.77 13.76 15.32
C ILE A 38 4.40 12.38 15.06
N GLU A 39 5.01 11.79 16.08
CA GLU A 39 5.55 10.44 16.04
C GLU A 39 4.56 9.47 16.69
N LYS A 40 4.27 8.37 15.99
CA LYS A 40 3.33 7.36 16.47
C LYS A 40 3.68 6.00 15.88
N SER A 41 3.91 5.00 16.71
CA SER A 41 4.20 3.64 16.23
C SER A 41 3.02 3.01 15.51
N PHE A 42 3.32 2.05 14.64
CA PHE A 42 2.28 1.29 13.95
C PHE A 42 1.67 0.24 14.89
N PHE A 43 0.33 0.18 14.92
CA PHE A 43 -0.40 -0.81 15.70
C PHE A 43 -1.35 -1.60 14.80
N ARG A 44 -1.40 -2.93 14.93
CA ARG A 44 -2.42 -3.71 14.21
C ARG A 44 -3.78 -3.45 14.84
N LEU A 45 -4.73 -2.97 14.04
CA LEU A 45 -6.10 -2.77 14.50
C LEU A 45 -6.80 -4.13 14.63
N THR A 46 -7.19 -4.50 15.84
CA THR A 46 -7.99 -5.70 16.14
C THR A 46 -9.45 -5.36 16.48
N ALA A 47 -9.77 -4.07 16.60
CA ALA A 47 -11.09 -3.54 16.92
C ALA A 47 -11.36 -2.27 16.09
N ALA A 48 -12.54 -1.67 16.27
CA ALA A 48 -12.85 -0.37 15.67
C ALA A 48 -11.82 0.69 16.13
N PRO A 49 -11.25 1.49 15.22
CA PRO A 49 -10.23 2.46 15.56
C PRO A 49 -10.81 3.59 16.42
N ASP A 50 -10.19 3.83 17.55
CA ASP A 50 -10.47 4.99 18.41
C ASP A 50 -9.98 6.27 17.71
N PRO A 51 -10.85 7.29 17.51
CA PRO A 51 -10.45 8.60 16.98
C PRO A 51 -9.20 9.19 17.66
N SER A 52 -9.03 8.98 18.98
CA SER A 52 -7.88 9.48 19.75
C SER A 52 -6.54 8.89 19.30
N GLN A 53 -6.59 7.73 18.63
CA GLN A 53 -5.43 6.98 18.14
C GLN A 53 -5.18 7.21 16.65
N VAL A 54 -5.96 8.05 15.96
CA VAL A 54 -5.82 8.32 14.53
C VAL A 54 -5.46 9.80 14.35
N ARG A 55 -4.41 10.11 13.59
CA ARG A 55 -4.00 11.50 13.32
C ARG A 55 -4.84 12.10 12.21
N PRO A 56 -5.38 13.32 12.36
CA PRO A 56 -6.06 14.00 11.27
C PRO A 56 -5.07 14.47 10.18
N PRO A 57 -5.55 14.80 8.96
CA PRO A 57 -4.70 15.12 7.80
C PRO A 57 -3.59 16.15 8.06
N GLU A 58 -3.90 17.24 8.76
CA GLU A 58 -2.95 18.31 9.09
C GLU A 58 -1.80 17.86 10.00
N ILE A 59 -2.03 16.82 10.81
CA ILE A 59 -1.00 16.20 11.63
C ILE A 59 -0.23 15.16 10.83
N LEU A 60 -0.90 14.44 9.92
CA LEU A 60 -0.23 13.49 9.02
C LEU A 60 0.78 14.17 8.10
N GLU A 61 0.48 15.38 7.60
CA GLU A 61 1.43 16.18 6.83
C GLU A 61 2.68 16.52 7.64
N LYS A 62 2.51 16.96 8.89
CA LYS A 62 3.62 17.23 9.81
C LYS A 62 4.40 15.96 10.16
N SER A 63 3.71 14.82 10.35
CA SER A 63 4.33 13.52 10.58
C SER A 63 5.17 13.09 9.38
N LEU A 64 4.70 13.28 8.15
CA LEU A 64 5.47 12.97 6.95
C LEU A 64 6.72 13.86 6.83
N GLU A 65 6.60 15.16 7.11
CA GLU A 65 7.77 16.04 7.08
C GLU A 65 8.79 15.68 8.17
N ASN A 66 8.33 15.29 9.36
CA ASN A 66 9.21 14.74 10.38
C ASN A 66 9.93 13.49 9.87
N VAL A 67 9.22 12.53 9.26
CA VAL A 67 9.85 11.33 8.67
C VAL A 67 10.89 11.70 7.61
N LYS A 68 10.62 12.69 6.75
CA LYS A 68 11.57 13.17 5.74
C LYS A 68 12.83 13.76 6.39
N ASN A 69 12.68 14.54 7.46
CA ASN A 69 13.82 15.06 8.23
C ASN A 69 14.62 13.93 8.88
N LYS A 70 13.94 12.97 9.51
CA LYS A 70 14.54 11.80 10.15
C LYS A 70 15.29 10.91 9.14
N TYR A 71 14.78 10.79 7.93
CA TYR A 71 15.47 10.11 6.83
C TYR A 71 16.78 10.83 6.46
N ARG A 72 16.76 12.17 6.33
CA ARG A 72 17.97 12.97 6.08
C ARG A 72 18.98 12.93 7.22
N GLU A 73 18.52 12.79 8.46
CA GLU A 73 19.35 12.59 9.65
C GLU A 73 19.98 11.18 9.73
N GLY A 74 19.64 10.27 8.81
CA GLY A 74 20.23 8.94 8.75
C GLY A 74 19.67 7.94 9.78
N LEU A 75 18.43 8.13 10.20
CA LEU A 75 17.78 7.19 11.13
C LEU A 75 17.51 5.84 10.51
N SER A 76 17.37 4.84 11.40
CA SER A 76 17.24 3.45 10.99
C SER A 76 15.99 3.21 10.14
N TYR A 77 16.11 2.32 9.16
CA TYR A 77 14.98 1.88 8.35
C TYR A 77 13.82 1.34 9.21
N GLN A 78 14.13 0.66 10.31
CA GLN A 78 13.11 0.14 11.22
C GLN A 78 12.21 1.25 11.78
N TYR A 79 12.81 2.39 12.18
CA TYR A 79 12.06 3.56 12.63
C TYR A 79 11.23 4.17 11.51
N LEU A 80 11.85 4.40 10.35
CA LEU A 80 11.20 5.03 9.20
C LEU A 80 10.01 4.19 8.69
N SER A 81 10.21 2.88 8.55
CA SER A 81 9.18 1.93 8.12
C SER A 81 8.02 1.87 9.11
N ASP A 82 8.29 1.89 10.42
CA ASP A 82 7.27 1.95 11.46
C ASP A 82 6.42 3.23 11.35
N GLN A 83 7.06 4.40 11.26
CA GLN A 83 6.36 5.67 11.12
C GLN A 83 5.54 5.77 9.83
N LEU A 84 6.09 5.37 8.69
CA LEU A 84 5.38 5.38 7.41
C LEU A 84 4.21 4.39 7.39
N ARG A 85 4.35 3.21 8.02
CA ARG A 85 3.25 2.25 8.15
C ARG A 85 2.13 2.82 9.02
N SER A 86 2.48 3.50 10.10
CA SER A 86 1.55 4.21 10.97
C SER A 86 0.80 5.35 10.25
N ILE A 87 1.48 6.15 9.43
CA ILE A 87 0.85 7.23 8.64
C ILE A 87 -0.14 6.65 7.62
N ARG A 88 0.27 5.63 6.85
CA ARG A 88 -0.61 5.00 5.84
C ARG A 88 -1.82 4.31 6.47
N GLN A 89 -1.67 3.76 7.67
CA GLN A 89 -2.79 3.21 8.42
C GLN A 89 -3.83 4.29 8.75
N ASP A 90 -3.40 5.44 9.26
CA ASP A 90 -4.30 6.55 9.58
C ASP A 90 -5.02 7.08 8.34
N LEU A 91 -4.33 7.17 7.21
CA LEU A 91 -4.94 7.52 5.92
C LEU A 91 -5.99 6.49 5.48
N THR A 92 -5.70 5.20 5.65
CA THR A 92 -6.61 4.11 5.28
C THR A 92 -7.86 4.11 6.16
N VAL A 93 -7.69 4.26 7.48
CA VAL A 93 -8.81 4.32 8.45
C VAL A 93 -9.74 5.48 8.13
N GLN A 94 -9.18 6.63 7.77
CA GLN A 94 -9.93 7.84 7.44
C GLN A 94 -10.37 7.90 5.97
N ARG A 95 -10.04 6.88 5.16
CA ARG A 95 -10.33 6.83 3.71
C ARG A 95 -9.87 8.06 2.94
N VAL A 96 -8.73 8.64 3.33
CA VAL A 96 -8.14 9.80 2.64
C VAL A 96 -7.36 9.31 1.43
N ARG A 97 -7.81 9.71 0.23
CA ARG A 97 -7.28 9.25 -1.06
C ARG A 97 -7.11 10.44 -1.99
N ASN A 98 -5.97 11.10 -1.88
CA ASN A 98 -5.61 12.31 -2.63
C ASN A 98 -4.11 12.29 -2.98
N SER A 99 -3.60 13.38 -3.56
CA SER A 99 -2.18 13.54 -3.91
C SER A 99 -1.23 13.37 -2.72
N PHE A 100 -1.64 13.79 -1.52
CA PHE A 100 -0.86 13.55 -0.30
C PHE A 100 -0.75 12.06 0.03
N THR A 101 -1.86 11.31 -0.06
CA THR A 101 -1.82 9.85 0.13
C THR A 101 -0.87 9.19 -0.88
N VAL A 102 -0.94 9.59 -2.16
CA VAL A 102 -0.01 9.12 -3.20
C VAL A 102 1.43 9.36 -2.76
N GLN A 103 1.79 10.60 -2.41
CA GLN A 103 3.13 10.98 -1.98
C GLN A 103 3.65 10.13 -0.79
N VAL A 104 2.81 9.87 0.23
CA VAL A 104 3.19 9.01 1.37
C VAL A 104 3.57 7.60 0.91
N TYR A 105 2.78 7.02 0.00
CA TYR A 105 3.04 5.69 -0.53
C TYR A 105 4.28 5.64 -1.42
N GLU A 106 4.50 6.66 -2.25
CA GLU A 106 5.69 6.77 -3.09
C GLU A 106 6.98 6.86 -2.26
N ILE A 107 7.00 7.74 -1.26
CA ILE A 107 8.16 7.88 -0.35
C ILE A 107 8.45 6.55 0.35
N ASN A 108 7.42 5.90 0.89
CA ASN A 108 7.62 4.62 1.57
C ASN A 108 8.14 3.54 0.61
N ALA A 109 7.62 3.48 -0.62
CA ALA A 109 8.09 2.53 -1.62
C ALA A 109 9.56 2.74 -2.00
N ARG A 110 10.02 4.00 -2.17
CA ARG A 110 11.43 4.31 -2.44
C ARG A 110 12.33 3.90 -1.28
N ILE A 111 11.97 4.27 -0.05
CA ILE A 111 12.72 3.90 1.17
C ILE A 111 12.78 2.37 1.33
N ALA A 112 11.68 1.65 1.05
CA ALA A 112 11.66 0.19 1.08
C ALA A 112 12.61 -0.43 0.04
N LEU A 113 12.65 0.11 -1.18
CA LEU A 113 13.58 -0.35 -2.22
C LEU A 113 15.05 -0.14 -1.83
N GLU A 114 15.39 1.03 -1.31
CA GLU A 114 16.75 1.34 -0.81
C GLU A 114 17.20 0.36 0.28
N ASN A 115 16.25 -0.11 1.09
CA ASN A 115 16.50 -1.04 2.20
C ASN A 115 16.22 -2.51 1.85
N LYS A 116 16.07 -2.84 0.56
CA LYS A 116 15.85 -4.21 0.04
C LYS A 116 14.60 -4.89 0.60
N ASP A 117 13.62 -4.13 1.09
CA ASP A 117 12.36 -4.64 1.62
C ASP A 117 11.32 -4.78 0.49
N SER A 118 11.47 -5.86 -0.28
CA SER A 118 10.57 -6.19 -1.38
C SER A 118 9.11 -6.39 -0.94
N GLN A 119 8.87 -6.86 0.28
CA GLN A 119 7.52 -7.10 0.79
C GLN A 119 6.80 -5.79 1.08
N GLU A 120 7.47 -4.83 1.71
CA GLU A 120 6.90 -3.51 1.97
C GLU A 120 6.72 -2.72 0.68
N PHE A 121 7.68 -2.80 -0.25
CA PHE A 121 7.54 -2.24 -1.59
C PHE A 121 6.29 -2.77 -2.32
N ASN A 122 6.06 -4.09 -2.31
CA ASN A 122 4.89 -4.69 -2.96
C ASN A 122 3.55 -4.23 -2.38
N LYS A 123 3.49 -4.04 -1.05
CA LYS A 123 2.31 -3.47 -0.38
C LYS A 123 2.06 -2.05 -0.88
N CYS A 124 3.12 -1.24 -0.95
CA CYS A 124 2.99 0.11 -1.51
C CYS A 124 2.53 0.08 -2.98
N GLN A 125 3.15 -0.76 -3.80
CA GLN A 125 2.89 -0.84 -5.23
C GLN A 125 1.44 -1.23 -5.54
N SER A 126 0.88 -2.17 -4.78
CA SER A 126 -0.53 -2.57 -4.89
C SER A 126 -1.46 -1.39 -4.60
N GLN A 127 -1.14 -0.60 -3.58
CA GLN A 127 -1.95 0.55 -3.23
C GLN A 127 -1.81 1.71 -4.22
N LEU A 128 -0.59 2.00 -4.69
CA LEU A 128 -0.30 3.02 -5.70
C LEU A 128 -1.03 2.71 -7.01
N LYS A 129 -1.09 1.44 -7.43
CA LYS A 129 -1.85 1.02 -8.61
C LYS A 129 -3.31 1.49 -8.54
N LEU A 130 -3.94 1.35 -7.38
CA LEU A 130 -5.32 1.78 -7.17
C LEU A 130 -5.41 3.32 -7.09
N LEU A 131 -4.50 3.96 -6.36
CA LEU A 131 -4.51 5.41 -6.18
C LEU A 131 -4.34 6.16 -7.51
N TYR A 132 -3.47 5.71 -8.41
CA TYR A 132 -3.29 6.34 -9.72
C TYR A 132 -4.52 6.24 -10.62
N SER A 133 -5.39 5.25 -10.42
CA SER A 133 -6.66 5.18 -11.15
C SER A 133 -7.74 6.13 -10.61
N GLU A 134 -7.53 6.71 -9.43
CA GLU A 134 -8.53 7.52 -8.73
C GLU A 134 -8.09 8.99 -8.55
N VAL A 135 -6.78 9.25 -8.51
CA VAL A 135 -6.18 10.56 -8.29
C VAL A 135 -5.59 11.07 -9.61
N SER A 136 -6.04 12.23 -10.06
CA SER A 136 -5.48 12.89 -11.25
C SER A 136 -4.10 13.49 -10.98
N ASP A 137 -3.34 13.77 -12.05
CA ASP A 137 -2.05 14.49 -12.00
C ASP A 137 -1.00 13.85 -11.07
N CYS A 138 -0.68 12.59 -11.33
CA CYS A 138 0.36 11.84 -10.61
C CYS A 138 1.67 11.80 -11.42
N PRO A 139 2.60 12.77 -11.23
CA PRO A 139 3.79 12.89 -12.09
C PRO A 139 4.76 11.71 -11.98
N ASN A 140 4.76 11.01 -10.85
CA ASN A 140 5.65 9.87 -10.62
C ASN A 140 5.00 8.52 -11.01
N GLU A 141 3.78 8.51 -11.54
CA GLU A 141 3.15 7.26 -11.99
C GLU A 141 4.04 6.45 -12.95
N PRO A 142 4.70 7.05 -13.97
CA PRO A 142 5.59 6.32 -14.86
C PRO A 142 6.77 5.63 -14.14
N GLU A 143 7.37 6.28 -13.16
CA GLU A 143 8.44 5.71 -12.31
C GLU A 143 7.94 4.43 -11.60
N PHE A 144 6.76 4.48 -10.99
CA PHE A 144 6.20 3.34 -10.26
C PHE A 144 5.70 2.23 -11.18
N VAL A 145 5.30 2.55 -12.41
CA VAL A 145 5.02 1.57 -13.45
C VAL A 145 6.31 0.88 -13.88
N ALA A 146 7.42 1.61 -14.03
CA ALA A 146 8.73 1.05 -14.32
C ALA A 146 9.20 0.09 -13.21
N TYR A 147 9.12 0.52 -11.94
CA TYR A 147 9.44 -0.35 -10.81
C TYR A 147 8.58 -1.61 -10.76
N ARG A 148 7.29 -1.50 -11.06
CA ARG A 148 6.38 -2.65 -11.13
C ARG A 148 6.78 -3.63 -12.23
N LEU A 149 7.11 -3.13 -13.41
CA LEU A 149 7.58 -3.97 -14.51
C LEU A 149 8.89 -4.70 -14.15
N LEU A 150 9.86 -3.97 -13.60
CA LEU A 150 11.13 -4.55 -13.14
C LEU A 150 10.92 -5.61 -12.05
N TYR A 151 10.01 -5.37 -11.12
CA TYR A 151 9.63 -6.34 -10.10
C TYR A 151 9.05 -7.62 -10.71
N TYR A 152 8.11 -7.52 -11.65
CA TYR A 152 7.55 -8.69 -12.32
C TYR A 152 8.57 -9.47 -13.15
N ILE A 153 9.52 -8.77 -13.77
CA ILE A 153 10.66 -9.41 -14.47
C ILE A 153 11.51 -10.21 -13.47
N ALA A 154 11.86 -9.61 -12.33
CA ALA A 154 12.65 -10.27 -11.30
C ALA A 154 11.96 -11.50 -10.72
N MET A 155 10.63 -11.49 -10.63
CA MET A 155 9.82 -12.61 -10.15
C MET A 155 9.44 -13.62 -11.25
N ALA A 156 9.92 -13.43 -12.48
CA ALA A 156 9.53 -14.24 -13.64
C ALA A 156 8.00 -14.36 -13.84
N ASN A 157 7.24 -13.33 -13.46
CA ASN A 157 5.78 -13.35 -13.50
C ASN A 157 5.27 -12.89 -14.89
N THR A 158 5.28 -13.81 -15.84
CA THR A 158 4.94 -13.54 -17.25
C THR A 158 3.50 -13.09 -17.47
N LEU A 159 2.57 -13.54 -16.64
CA LEU A 159 1.16 -13.16 -16.70
C LEU A 159 0.97 -11.68 -16.35
N ASP A 160 1.54 -11.24 -15.22
CA ASP A 160 1.43 -9.84 -14.80
C ASP A 160 2.21 -8.89 -15.70
N ILE A 161 3.35 -9.34 -16.28
CA ILE A 161 4.05 -8.58 -17.32
C ILE A 161 3.11 -8.34 -18.51
N SER A 162 2.47 -9.39 -19.01
CA SER A 162 1.60 -9.30 -20.18
C SER A 162 0.38 -8.40 -19.92
N SER A 163 -0.21 -8.53 -18.73
CA SER A 163 -1.33 -7.69 -18.27
C SER A 163 -0.93 -6.21 -18.18
N LEU A 164 0.22 -5.92 -17.57
CA LEU A 164 0.74 -4.55 -17.45
C LEU A 164 1.00 -3.92 -18.82
N LEU A 165 1.63 -4.65 -19.75
CA LEU A 165 1.95 -4.13 -21.08
C LEU A 165 0.71 -3.85 -21.94
N LYS A 166 -0.35 -4.63 -21.75
CA LYS A 166 -1.64 -4.43 -22.43
C LYS A 166 -2.37 -3.19 -21.93
N GLY A 167 -2.26 -2.89 -20.63
CA GLY A 167 -2.87 -1.71 -20.02
C GLY A 167 -2.02 -0.43 -20.12
N LEU A 168 -0.80 -0.51 -20.65
CA LEU A 168 0.13 0.63 -20.69
C LEU A 168 -0.20 1.57 -21.86
N PRO A 169 -0.56 2.84 -21.59
CA PRO A 169 -0.85 3.82 -22.65
C PRO A 169 0.42 4.22 -23.39
N ASP A 170 0.28 4.60 -24.67
CA ASP A 170 1.43 4.91 -25.53
C ASP A 170 2.19 6.17 -25.09
N SER A 171 1.50 7.14 -24.49
CA SER A 171 2.14 8.32 -23.89
C SER A 171 3.17 7.93 -22.83
N MET A 172 2.85 6.93 -22.01
CA MET A 172 3.72 6.46 -20.93
C MET A 172 4.89 5.61 -21.44
N ARG A 173 4.81 5.03 -22.65
CA ARG A 173 5.94 4.26 -23.24
C ARG A 173 7.14 5.13 -23.58
N SER A 174 6.91 6.42 -23.81
CA SER A 174 7.96 7.40 -24.15
C SER A 174 8.65 7.97 -22.91
N ASP A 175 8.09 7.74 -21.71
CA ASP A 175 8.70 8.13 -20.45
C ASP A 175 10.04 7.41 -20.24
N GLU A 176 11.02 8.12 -19.69
CA GLU A 176 12.38 7.62 -19.51
C GLU A 176 12.43 6.36 -18.63
N CYS A 177 11.72 6.37 -17.50
CA CYS A 177 11.71 5.24 -16.57
C CYS A 177 11.05 4.01 -17.21
N VAL A 178 9.92 4.21 -17.87
CA VAL A 178 9.18 3.11 -18.50
C VAL A 178 9.92 2.55 -19.70
N SER A 179 10.48 3.42 -20.55
CA SER A 179 11.33 3.03 -21.66
C SER A 179 12.55 2.22 -21.20
N PHE A 180 13.19 2.64 -20.10
CA PHE A 180 14.27 1.87 -19.48
C PHE A 180 13.81 0.47 -19.05
N ALA A 181 12.70 0.35 -18.31
CA ALA A 181 12.17 -0.94 -17.88
C ALA A 181 11.78 -1.84 -19.06
N LEU A 182 11.25 -1.28 -20.15
CA LEU A 182 10.95 -2.00 -21.39
C LEU A 182 12.23 -2.54 -22.07
N ARG A 183 13.32 -1.77 -22.08
CA ARG A 183 14.63 -2.21 -22.59
C ARG A 183 15.20 -3.37 -21.76
N VAL A 184 15.11 -3.29 -20.43
CA VAL A 184 15.50 -4.37 -19.51
C VAL A 184 14.68 -5.63 -19.81
N ARG A 185 13.36 -5.51 -19.89
CA ARG A 185 12.46 -6.63 -20.24
C ARG A 185 12.88 -7.31 -21.54
N ARG A 186 13.13 -6.52 -22.59
CA ARG A 186 13.55 -7.02 -23.91
C ARG A 186 14.86 -7.79 -23.81
N ALA A 187 15.86 -7.21 -23.14
CA ALA A 187 17.16 -7.86 -22.96
C ALA A 187 17.03 -9.20 -22.23
N VAL A 188 16.26 -9.25 -21.13
CA VAL A 188 16.00 -10.50 -20.38
C VAL A 188 15.26 -11.53 -21.23
N SER A 189 14.17 -11.14 -21.91
CA SER A 189 13.37 -12.08 -22.72
C SER A 189 14.13 -12.69 -23.90
N MET A 190 15.16 -12.00 -24.41
CA MET A 190 15.99 -12.46 -25.53
C MET A 190 17.28 -13.15 -25.07
N GLY A 191 17.53 -13.28 -23.76
CA GLY A 191 18.82 -13.74 -23.24
C GLY A 191 20.00 -12.84 -23.61
N ASN A 192 19.76 -11.56 -23.93
CA ASN A 192 20.79 -10.61 -24.35
C ASN A 192 21.48 -9.99 -23.13
N TYR A 193 22.25 -10.80 -22.42
CA TYR A 193 23.01 -10.39 -21.24
C TYR A 193 23.98 -9.23 -21.50
N PRO A 194 24.71 -9.13 -22.63
CA PRO A 194 25.58 -7.98 -22.90
C PRO A 194 24.83 -6.65 -22.94
N THR A 195 23.59 -6.62 -23.42
CA THR A 195 22.75 -5.42 -23.39
C THR A 195 22.21 -5.17 -21.99
N LEU A 196 21.80 -6.23 -21.28
CA LEU A 196 21.35 -6.13 -19.90
C LEU A 196 22.41 -5.49 -19.01
N PHE A 197 23.66 -5.98 -19.02
CA PHE A 197 24.75 -5.41 -18.23
C PHE A 197 25.14 -3.99 -18.64
N ARG A 198 24.90 -3.59 -19.90
CA ARG A 198 25.05 -2.20 -20.35
C ARG A 198 23.97 -1.27 -19.79
N LEU A 199 22.79 -1.77 -19.50
CA LEU A 199 21.69 -1.01 -18.88
C LEU A 199 21.88 -0.83 -17.36
N PHE A 200 22.72 -1.64 -16.72
CA PHE A 200 23.02 -1.53 -15.29
C PHE A 200 24.13 -0.53 -14.94
N LYS A 201 24.85 -0.03 -15.94
CA LYS A 201 25.89 0.99 -15.78
C LYS A 201 25.28 2.37 -15.69
#